data_AF-A0A4V6I134-F1
#
_entry.id   AF-A0A4V6I134-F1
#
_cell.length_a   1.000
_cell.length_b   1.000
_cell.length_c   1.000
_cell.angle_alpha   90.00
_cell.angle_beta   90.00
_cell.angle_gamma   90.00
#
_symmetry.space_group_name_H-M   'P 1'
#
loop_
_entity.id
_entity.type
_entity.pdbx_description
1 polymer ?
#
loop_
_entity_poly.entity_id
_entity_poly.type
_entity_poly.pdbx_seq_one_letter_code
_entity_poly.pdbx_strand_id
1 'polypeptide(L)'
;MCVCALVFALHLYQEYVQYRIYTTPTHTQELYAQVIAQYTKSKQNNGKNSVYEVLKLKTSDGEVFYTTSKEDIKDISHRFVRIYGKRLECSFAQYLKSCFFISYRISLLSEYDYRQGVRKWIDSQHQESLVADLYKTLFMADFLPHIWRDISNKLGIAHLIAISGFHLGILSFVIGGLLSLVYNSFHRFVSYRNKYFDIGLLVLVCLFGYLIVLDFSPSFLRSFIMAMCGFFVVYSGIRLISFKLLFVVVCVCLALFPRLIFSIGFALSVSGVFFIYLFVRHIHWVGGLWHKIVSVPISFNTLIFLDMLPFVHWFFPYFTPLNVLSIPLSLIFVVFFPLMLVAHIFGFGWVCDEFFLWIKDKQINAITFYTPLWFICGYGILCIWAIYSKRAYYALHCMSVAFFVYLIVQFYKSGLSLW
;
A
#
# COMPACT_ATOMS: atom_id res chain seq x y z
N MET A 1 -9.38 23.46 -9.50
CA MET A 1 -8.15 23.31 -10.31
C MET A 1 -7.13 24.39 -10.01
N CYS A 2 -7.42 25.69 -10.23
CA CYS A 2 -6.46 26.76 -9.93
C CYS A 2 -5.99 26.76 -8.46
N VAL A 3 -6.91 26.55 -7.51
CA VAL A 3 -6.57 26.41 -6.08
C VAL A 3 -5.62 25.23 -5.85
N CYS A 4 -5.90 24.06 -6.42
CA CYS A 4 -5.02 22.89 -6.30
C CYS A 4 -3.64 23.15 -6.89
N ALA A 5 -3.55 23.85 -8.03
CA ALA A 5 -2.27 24.20 -8.65
C ALA A 5 -1.46 25.17 -7.79
N LEU A 6 -2.12 26.15 -7.16
CA LEU A 6 -1.48 27.08 -6.23
C LEU A 6 -0.97 26.38 -4.97
N VAL A 7 -1.79 25.53 -4.35
CA VAL A 7 -1.40 24.73 -3.18
C VAL A 7 -0.23 23.79 -3.54
N PHE A 8 -0.30 23.13 -4.71
CA PHE A 8 0.78 22.30 -5.22
C PHE A 8 2.09 23.09 -5.36
N ALA A 9 2.04 24.28 -5.95
CA ALA A 9 3.22 25.13 -6.12
C ALA A 9 3.82 25.56 -4.77
N LEU A 10 2.98 25.91 -3.79
CA LEU A 10 3.43 26.25 -2.44
C LEU A 10 4.10 25.07 -1.72
N HIS A 11 3.49 23.89 -1.76
CA HIS A 11 4.06 22.68 -1.15
C HIS A 11 5.36 22.25 -1.87
N LEU A 12 5.39 22.33 -3.20
CA LEU A 12 6.60 22.03 -3.97
C LEU A 12 7.73 23.02 -3.66
N TYR A 13 7.38 24.29 -3.44
CA TYR A 13 8.34 25.31 -3.01
C TYR A 13 8.88 25.02 -1.61
N GLN A 14 8.03 24.64 -0.65
CA GLN A 14 8.47 24.23 0.69
C GLN A 14 9.44 23.05 0.63
N GLU A 15 9.12 22.01 -0.14
CA GLU A 15 10.01 20.87 -0.39
C GLU A 15 11.34 21.29 -1.03
N TYR A 16 11.30 22.27 -1.95
CA TYR A 16 12.50 22.82 -2.56
C TYR A 16 13.35 23.60 -1.56
N VAL A 17 12.75 24.38 -0.65
CA VAL A 17 13.46 25.07 0.42
C VAL A 17 14.16 24.06 1.34
N GLN A 18 13.49 22.97 1.72
CA GLN A 18 14.11 21.91 2.52
C GLN A 18 15.27 21.22 1.79
N TYR A 19 15.09 20.92 0.51
CA TYR A 19 16.17 20.43 -0.34
C TYR A 19 17.37 21.40 -0.38
N ARG A 20 17.13 22.71 -0.44
CA ARG A 20 18.20 23.73 -0.39
C ARG A 20 18.92 23.73 0.95
N ILE A 21 18.20 23.62 2.07
CA ILE A 21 18.79 23.51 3.41
C ILE A 21 19.67 22.24 3.47
N TYR A 22 19.14 21.09 3.06
CA TYR A 22 19.88 19.82 3.00
C TYR A 22 21.11 19.88 2.08
N THR A 23 21.06 20.68 1.02
CA THR A 23 22.17 20.83 0.06
C THR A 23 23.12 21.98 0.35
N THR A 24 22.91 22.77 1.40
CA THR A 24 23.80 23.89 1.74
C THR A 24 25.12 23.42 2.34
N PRO A 25 25.17 22.41 3.24
CA PRO A 25 26.43 21.88 3.75
C PRO A 25 27.27 21.23 2.64
N THR A 26 28.54 21.63 2.54
CA THR A 26 29.48 21.17 1.50
C THR A 26 30.32 19.95 1.92
N HIS A 27 30.53 19.76 3.22
CA HIS A 27 31.40 18.71 3.76
C HIS A 27 30.60 17.65 4.52
N THR A 28 30.61 17.72 5.85
CA THR A 28 29.93 16.77 6.73
C THR A 28 28.69 17.41 7.32
N GLN A 29 27.68 16.57 7.57
CA GLN A 29 26.45 16.98 8.23
C GLN A 29 25.93 15.84 9.10
N GLU A 30 25.03 16.20 9.99
CA GLU A 30 24.35 15.27 10.86
C GLU A 30 22.92 15.08 10.40
N LEU A 31 22.48 13.83 10.38
CA LEU A 31 21.13 13.45 10.04
C LEU A 31 20.48 12.78 11.24
N TYR A 32 19.36 13.33 11.70
CA TYR A 32 18.52 12.74 12.74
C TYR A 32 17.36 12.03 12.06
N ALA A 33 17.26 10.72 12.24
CA ALA A 33 16.25 9.92 11.55
C ALA A 33 15.84 8.69 12.34
N GLN A 34 14.65 8.18 12.07
CA GLN A 34 14.21 6.86 12.50
C GLN A 34 14.64 5.80 11.48
N VAL A 35 15.15 4.67 11.94
CA VAL A 35 15.40 3.49 11.10
C VAL A 35 14.07 2.80 10.83
N ILE A 36 13.54 2.91 9.60
CA ILE A 36 12.31 2.22 9.20
C ILE A 36 12.58 0.74 8.89
N ALA A 37 13.74 0.45 8.32
CA ALA A 37 14.11 -0.90 7.94
C ALA A 37 15.63 -1.09 7.95
N GLN A 38 16.05 -2.27 8.40
CA GLN A 38 17.41 -2.76 8.31
C GLN A 38 17.38 -4.11 7.58
N TYR A 39 18.21 -4.27 6.56
CA TYR A 39 18.35 -5.56 5.87
C TYR A 39 19.74 -5.74 5.28
N THR A 40 20.20 -6.99 5.25
CA THR A 40 21.51 -7.35 4.70
C THR A 40 21.44 -7.48 3.18
N LYS A 41 22.51 -7.06 2.51
CA LYS A 41 22.76 -7.33 1.10
C LYS A 41 24.17 -7.88 0.93
N SER A 42 24.32 -8.83 0.03
CA SER A 42 25.62 -9.30 -0.43
C SER A 42 25.89 -8.71 -1.81
N LYS A 43 27.13 -8.24 -2.02
CA LYS A 43 27.64 -7.89 -3.34
C LYS A 43 28.83 -8.77 -3.64
N GLN A 44 28.74 -9.49 -4.75
CA GLN A 44 29.81 -10.28 -5.30
C GLN A 44 30.64 -9.38 -6.22
N ASN A 45 31.92 -9.20 -5.90
CA ASN A 45 32.82 -8.41 -6.73
C ASN A 45 34.20 -9.09 -6.77
N ASN A 46 34.71 -9.42 -7.96
CA ASN A 46 35.97 -10.16 -8.15
C ASN A 46 36.16 -11.37 -7.22
N GLY A 47 35.16 -12.24 -7.12
CA GLY A 47 35.24 -13.48 -6.33
C GLY A 47 35.19 -13.32 -4.81
N LYS A 48 35.21 -12.09 -4.27
CA LYS A 48 34.98 -11.82 -2.84
C LYS A 48 33.53 -11.42 -2.60
N ASN A 49 32.90 -12.07 -1.63
CA ASN A 49 31.55 -11.78 -1.19
C ASN A 49 31.61 -10.76 -0.05
N SER A 50 31.22 -9.51 -0.32
CA SER A 50 31.10 -8.48 0.72
C SER A 50 29.64 -8.40 1.17
N VAL A 51 29.41 -8.67 2.45
CA VAL A 51 28.11 -8.48 3.10
C VAL A 51 28.09 -7.08 3.71
N TYR A 52 27.00 -6.35 3.50
CA TYR A 52 26.79 -5.04 4.08
C TYR A 52 25.33 -4.87 4.44
N GLU A 53 25.06 -4.05 5.44
CA GLU A 53 23.72 -3.71 5.87
C GLU A 53 23.23 -2.46 5.17
N VAL A 54 21.95 -2.45 4.80
CA VAL A 54 21.27 -1.28 4.26
C VAL A 54 20.24 -0.82 5.28
N LEU A 55 20.32 0.47 5.63
CA LEU A 55 19.40 1.13 6.53
C LEU A 55 18.53 2.10 5.72
N LYS A 56 17.22 1.95 5.85
CA LYS A 56 16.24 2.90 5.33
C LYS A 56 15.81 3.83 6.47
N LEU A 57 15.99 5.12 6.26
CA LEU A 57 15.85 6.15 7.26
C LEU A 57 14.69 7.08 6.90
N LYS A 58 13.96 7.57 7.90
CA LYS A 58 12.96 8.64 7.76
C LYS A 58 13.24 9.75 8.74
N THR A 59 13.39 10.97 8.24
CA THR A 59 13.53 12.18 9.07
C THR A 59 12.18 12.60 9.65
N SER A 60 12.21 13.49 10.64
CA SER A 60 11.00 14.12 11.21
C SER A 60 10.13 14.81 10.16
N ASP A 61 10.78 15.38 9.13
CA ASP A 61 10.10 16.07 8.03
C ASP A 61 9.56 15.11 6.96
N GLY A 62 9.71 13.79 7.15
CA GLY A 62 9.16 12.76 6.28
C GLY A 62 10.02 12.42 5.06
N GLU A 63 11.24 12.94 4.98
CA GLU A 63 12.18 12.61 3.91
C GLU A 63 12.72 11.20 4.11
N VAL A 64 13.00 10.49 3.02
CA VAL A 64 13.52 9.12 3.06
C VAL A 64 14.96 9.09 2.57
N PHE A 65 15.86 8.54 3.39
CA PHE A 65 17.25 8.34 3.03
C PHE A 65 17.64 6.86 3.09
N TYR A 66 18.63 6.50 2.29
CA TYR A 66 19.29 5.20 2.40
C TYR A 66 20.73 5.40 2.82
N THR A 67 21.21 4.55 3.72
CA THR A 67 22.63 4.46 4.07
C THR A 67 23.05 3.00 4.16
N THR A 68 24.36 2.76 4.15
CA THR A 68 24.92 1.42 4.25
C THR A 68 25.99 1.36 5.32
N SER A 69 25.97 0.29 6.11
CA SER A 69 27.05 -0.06 7.03
C SER A 69 27.74 -1.34 6.56
N LYS A 70 29.07 -1.39 6.71
CA LYS A 70 29.84 -2.63 6.54
C LYS A 70 30.08 -3.34 7.88
N GLU A 71 29.80 -2.66 8.98
CA GLU A 71 29.86 -3.24 10.31
C GLU A 71 28.64 -4.13 10.52
N ASP A 72 28.83 -5.20 11.28
CA ASP A 72 27.74 -6.07 11.74
C ASP A 72 27.03 -5.38 12.90
N ILE A 73 25.98 -4.60 12.61
CA ILE A 73 25.22 -3.86 13.61
C ILE A 73 24.05 -4.74 14.05
N LYS A 74 23.79 -4.80 15.36
CA LYS A 74 22.54 -5.39 15.86
C LYS A 74 21.33 -4.70 15.22
N ASP A 75 20.21 -5.40 15.15
CA ASP A 75 18.98 -4.83 14.61
C ASP A 75 18.55 -3.59 15.42
N ILE A 76 18.61 -2.44 14.76
CA ILE A 76 18.20 -1.13 15.28
C ILE A 76 16.93 -0.63 14.58
N SER A 77 16.17 -1.52 13.94
CA SER A 77 14.87 -1.20 13.36
C SER A 77 13.95 -0.52 14.37
N HIS A 78 13.23 0.50 13.91
CA HIS A 78 12.35 1.38 14.66
C HIS A 78 13.02 2.29 15.71
N ARG A 79 14.34 2.27 15.85
CA ARG A 79 15.07 3.18 16.75
C ARG A 79 15.41 4.50 16.05
N PHE A 80 15.56 5.54 16.86
CA PHE A 80 16.06 6.84 16.42
C PHE A 80 17.58 6.84 16.44
N VAL A 81 18.17 7.39 15.38
CA VAL A 81 19.62 7.45 15.19
C VAL A 81 20.06 8.85 14.76
N ARG A 82 21.25 9.23 15.23
CA ARG A 82 22.03 10.36 14.74
C ARG A 82 23.15 9.82 13.87
N ILE A 83 23.15 10.20 12.60
CA ILE A 83 24.12 9.74 11.61
C ILE A 83 25.02 10.91 11.23
N TYR A 84 26.30 10.80 11.54
CA TYR A 84 27.32 11.73 11.09
C TYR A 84 27.90 11.24 9.77
N GLY A 85 27.93 12.10 8.75
CA GLY A 85 28.33 11.66 7.42
C GLY A 85 28.36 12.76 6.38
N LYS A 86 28.37 12.34 5.11
CA LYS A 86 28.34 13.23 3.95
C LYS A 86 27.21 12.83 3.01
N ARG A 87 26.54 13.82 2.43
CA ARG A 87 25.53 13.58 1.38
C ARG A 87 26.18 13.14 0.08
N LEU A 88 25.56 12.19 -0.63
CA LEU A 88 25.85 11.97 -2.04
C LEU A 88 25.11 13.03 -2.86
N GLU A 89 25.69 13.44 -3.99
CA GLU A 89 25.00 14.35 -4.91
C GLU A 89 23.66 13.75 -5.32
N CYS A 90 22.59 14.50 -5.08
CA CYS A 90 21.22 14.06 -5.27
C CYS A 90 20.46 15.22 -5.91
N SER A 91 19.78 14.99 -7.03
CA SER A 91 18.94 16.02 -7.64
C SER A 91 17.65 16.23 -6.85
N PHE A 92 16.96 17.35 -7.04
CA PHE A 92 15.68 17.61 -6.35
C PHE A 92 14.64 16.50 -6.60
N ALA A 93 14.56 15.98 -7.84
CA ALA A 93 13.67 14.87 -8.16
C ALA A 93 14.05 13.56 -7.46
N GLN A 94 15.35 13.32 -7.25
CA GLN A 94 15.83 12.19 -6.45
C GLN A 94 15.54 12.41 -4.97
N TYR A 95 15.66 13.63 -4.46
CA TYR A 95 15.33 13.97 -3.07
C TYR A 95 13.85 13.78 -2.73
N LEU A 96 12.95 14.09 -3.67
CA LEU A 96 11.52 13.78 -3.50
C LEU A 96 11.25 12.27 -3.43
N LYS A 97 12.12 11.43 -4.01
CA LYS A 97 12.03 9.96 -3.97
C LYS A 97 12.76 9.39 -2.76
N SER A 98 14.08 9.44 -2.80
CA SER A 98 15.01 9.04 -1.75
C SER A 98 16.45 9.38 -2.16
N CYS A 99 17.24 9.96 -1.27
CA CYS A 99 18.67 10.18 -1.49
C CYS A 99 19.53 9.15 -0.73
N PHE A 100 20.77 8.97 -1.19
CA PHE A 100 21.76 8.21 -0.46
C PHE A 100 22.58 9.12 0.46
N PHE A 101 22.78 8.69 1.70
CA PHE A 101 23.60 9.39 2.69
C PHE A 101 24.76 8.50 3.11
N ILE A 102 25.99 8.98 2.97
CA ILE A 102 27.19 8.23 3.33
C ILE A 102 27.42 8.39 4.83
N SER A 103 27.18 7.34 5.60
CA SER A 103 27.41 7.34 7.05
C SER A 103 28.89 7.10 7.37
N TYR A 104 29.45 7.93 8.24
CA TYR A 104 30.75 7.71 8.88
C TYR A 104 30.58 7.14 10.29
N ARG A 105 29.57 7.61 11.02
CA ARG A 105 29.24 7.11 12.36
C ARG A 105 27.74 7.13 12.58
N ILE A 106 27.21 6.07 13.17
CA ILE A 106 25.80 5.95 13.57
C ILE A 106 25.77 5.90 15.09
N SER A 107 25.00 6.80 15.70
CA SER A 107 24.80 6.86 17.15
C SER A 107 23.32 6.64 17.46
N LEU A 108 23.03 5.72 18.38
CA LEU A 108 21.67 5.44 18.82
C LEU A 108 21.18 6.56 19.75
N LEU A 109 19.97 7.04 19.53
CA LEU A 109 19.31 7.98 20.43
C LEU A 109 18.53 7.22 21.51
N SER A 110 18.32 7.87 22.65
CA SER A 110 17.53 7.31 23.77
C SER A 110 16.03 7.27 23.50
N GLU A 111 15.56 7.96 22.47
CA GLU A 111 14.16 8.01 22.07
C GLU A 111 13.67 6.66 21.53
N TYR A 112 12.42 6.33 21.85
CA TYR A 112 11.73 5.13 21.42
C TYR A 112 10.45 5.48 20.68
N ASP A 113 10.10 4.67 19.68
CA ASP A 113 8.81 4.77 19.00
C ASP A 113 7.68 4.45 19.98
N TYR A 114 6.66 5.32 20.06
CA TYR A 114 5.49 5.16 20.92
C TYR A 114 4.75 3.82 20.69
N ARG A 115 4.94 3.22 19.52
CA ARG A 115 4.37 1.93 19.11
C ARG A 115 5.11 0.71 19.63
N GLN A 116 6.26 0.90 20.26
CA GLN A 116 7.09 -0.22 20.72
C GLN A 116 6.33 -1.17 21.66
N GLY A 117 5.42 -0.65 22.49
CA GLY A 117 4.58 -1.49 23.36
C GLY A 117 3.70 -2.46 22.56
N VAL A 118 3.05 -1.99 21.51
CA VAL A 118 2.21 -2.83 20.63
C VAL A 118 3.06 -3.85 19.89
N ARG A 119 4.24 -3.46 19.38
CA ARG A 119 5.15 -4.40 18.69
C ARG A 119 5.58 -5.54 19.61
N LYS A 120 6.03 -5.21 20.83
CA LYS A 120 6.43 -6.22 21.83
C LYS A 120 5.28 -7.14 22.22
N TRP A 121 4.06 -6.60 22.27
CA TRP A 121 2.88 -7.39 22.57
C TRP A 121 2.51 -8.34 21.42
N ILE A 122 2.66 -7.94 20.15
CA ILE A 122 2.56 -8.85 19.01
C ILE A 122 3.67 -9.91 19.09
N ASP A 123 4.92 -9.51 19.33
CA ASP A 123 6.05 -10.43 19.48
C ASP A 123 5.81 -11.51 20.55
N SER A 124 5.20 -11.15 21.67
CA SER A 124 4.91 -12.09 22.76
C SER A 124 3.87 -13.15 22.41
N GLN A 125 3.11 -12.96 21.32
CA GLN A 125 2.07 -13.90 20.88
C GLN A 125 2.54 -14.89 19.83
N HIS A 126 3.78 -14.81 19.35
CA HIS A 126 4.29 -15.68 18.28
C HIS A 126 5.59 -16.37 18.68
N GLN A 127 5.77 -17.61 18.21
CA GLN A 127 7.02 -18.35 18.44
C GLN A 127 8.11 -17.94 17.46
N GLU A 128 7.76 -17.71 16.19
CA GLU A 128 8.69 -17.28 15.17
C GLU A 128 8.60 -15.76 14.94
N SER A 129 9.74 -15.06 15.04
CA SER A 129 9.81 -13.60 14.83
C SER A 129 9.32 -13.17 13.44
N LEU A 130 9.52 -14.02 12.43
CA LEU A 130 9.15 -13.74 11.04
C LEU A 130 7.62 -13.71 10.86
N VAL A 131 6.86 -14.52 11.59
CA VAL A 131 5.38 -14.45 11.60
C VAL A 131 4.91 -13.20 12.34
N ALA A 132 5.53 -12.87 13.48
CA ALA A 132 5.23 -11.62 14.19
C ALA A 132 5.44 -10.39 13.31
N ASP A 133 6.53 -10.35 12.53
CA ASP A 133 6.83 -9.27 11.60
C ASP A 133 5.76 -9.11 10.50
N LEU A 134 5.15 -10.21 10.04
CA LEU A 134 4.02 -10.16 9.10
C LEU A 134 2.83 -9.40 9.71
N TYR A 135 2.48 -9.69 10.96
CA TYR A 135 1.38 -9.00 11.66
C TYR A 135 1.72 -7.55 12.00
N LYS A 136 2.97 -7.25 12.37
CA LYS A 136 3.45 -5.86 12.52
C LYS A 136 3.28 -5.09 11.21
N THR A 137 3.63 -5.68 10.06
CA THR A 137 3.35 -5.05 8.76
C THR A 137 1.86 -4.85 8.54
N LEU A 138 1.04 -5.87 8.83
CA LEU A 138 -0.39 -5.88 8.57
C LEU A 138 -1.18 -4.86 9.42
N PHE A 139 -0.80 -4.68 10.68
CA PHE A 139 -1.50 -3.80 11.62
C PHE A 139 -0.82 -2.44 11.82
N MET A 140 0.48 -2.32 11.55
CA MET A 140 1.26 -1.13 11.90
C MET A 140 2.01 -0.51 10.71
N ALA A 141 1.89 -1.10 9.51
CA ALA A 141 2.62 -0.71 8.31
C ALA A 141 4.15 -0.76 8.46
N ASP A 142 4.65 -1.63 9.35
CA ASP A 142 6.08 -1.89 9.49
C ASP A 142 6.66 -2.56 8.23
N PHE A 143 7.98 -2.53 8.07
CA PHE A 143 8.64 -3.01 6.86
C PHE A 143 8.51 -4.52 6.71
N LEU A 144 7.97 -4.97 5.57
CA LEU A 144 7.76 -6.39 5.30
C LEU A 144 9.10 -7.12 5.07
N PRO A 145 9.39 -8.20 5.82
CA PRO A 145 10.58 -9.03 5.61
C PRO A 145 10.68 -9.56 4.17
N HIS A 146 11.91 -9.80 3.71
CA HIS A 146 12.18 -10.20 2.33
C HIS A 146 11.42 -11.47 1.91
N ILE A 147 11.36 -12.47 2.80
CA ILE A 147 10.70 -13.76 2.53
C ILE A 147 9.22 -13.56 2.24
N TRP A 148 8.50 -12.86 3.13
CA TRP A 148 7.08 -12.54 2.91
C TRP A 148 6.85 -11.68 1.69
N ARG A 149 7.73 -10.71 1.42
CA ARG A 149 7.62 -9.86 0.23
C ARG A 149 7.79 -10.66 -1.06
N ASP A 150 8.70 -11.62 -1.09
CA ASP A 150 8.91 -12.49 -2.24
C ASP A 150 7.70 -13.39 -2.49
N ILE A 151 7.23 -14.11 -1.47
CA ILE A 151 6.01 -14.94 -1.53
C ILE A 151 4.81 -14.11 -1.98
N SER A 152 4.64 -12.93 -1.38
CA SER A 152 3.52 -12.03 -1.66
C SER A 152 3.52 -11.49 -3.08
N ASN A 153 4.70 -11.19 -3.65
CA ASN A 153 4.82 -10.74 -5.03
C ASN A 153 4.53 -11.90 -6.00
N LYS A 154 5.03 -13.10 -5.68
CA LYS A 154 4.84 -14.30 -6.51
C LYS A 154 3.40 -14.83 -6.51
N LEU A 155 2.65 -14.61 -5.42
CA LEU A 155 1.22 -14.95 -5.33
C LEU A 155 0.29 -13.80 -5.77
N GLY A 156 0.82 -12.62 -6.08
CA GLY A 156 0.02 -11.46 -6.50
C GLY A 156 -0.78 -10.80 -5.38
N ILE A 157 -0.47 -11.10 -4.11
CA ILE A 157 -1.19 -10.62 -2.92
C ILE A 157 -0.50 -9.43 -2.21
N ALA A 158 0.50 -8.81 -2.83
CA ALA A 158 1.21 -7.65 -2.27
C ALA A 158 0.28 -6.49 -1.85
N HIS A 159 -0.83 -6.33 -2.55
CA HIS A 159 -1.84 -5.32 -2.22
C HIS A 159 -2.67 -5.63 -0.97
N LEU A 160 -2.73 -6.92 -0.55
CA LEU A 160 -3.41 -7.38 0.66
C LEU A 160 -2.51 -7.26 1.89
N ILE A 161 -1.19 -7.44 1.75
CA ILE A 161 -0.26 -7.36 2.90
C ILE A 161 0.12 -5.90 3.19
N ALA A 162 0.31 -5.08 2.14
CA ALA A 162 0.58 -3.66 2.34
C ALA A 162 -0.69 -2.94 2.80
N ILE A 163 -0.64 -2.28 3.96
CA ILE A 163 -1.74 -1.44 4.45
C ILE A 163 -2.14 -0.44 3.36
N SER A 164 -3.40 -0.52 2.95
CA SER A 164 -3.93 0.15 1.76
C SER A 164 -5.35 0.65 1.98
N GLY A 165 -5.94 1.31 0.98
CA GLY A 165 -7.33 1.74 1.04
C GLY A 165 -8.34 0.60 1.17
N PHE A 166 -7.96 -0.63 0.79
CA PHE A 166 -8.79 -1.80 1.03
C PHE A 166 -8.95 -2.09 2.53
N HIS A 167 -7.86 -1.98 3.30
CA HIS A 167 -7.90 -2.13 4.76
C HIS A 167 -8.76 -1.04 5.39
N LEU A 168 -8.63 0.21 4.91
CA LEU A 168 -9.49 1.31 5.34
C LEU A 168 -10.97 1.00 5.05
N GLY A 169 -11.28 0.46 3.88
CA GLY A 169 -12.63 0.04 3.51
C GLY A 169 -13.19 -1.03 4.45
N ILE A 170 -12.42 -2.10 4.68
CA ILE A 170 -12.79 -3.18 5.62
C ILE A 170 -13.02 -2.62 7.03
N LEU A 171 -12.07 -1.83 7.53
CA LEU A 171 -12.15 -1.24 8.87
C LEU A 171 -13.35 -0.29 8.99
N SER A 172 -13.62 0.51 7.95
CA SER A 172 -14.79 1.41 7.90
C SER A 172 -16.11 0.63 7.94
N PHE A 173 -16.17 -0.53 7.29
CA PHE A 173 -17.35 -1.39 7.28
C PHE A 173 -17.58 -2.04 8.65
N VAL A 174 -16.53 -2.59 9.27
CA VAL A 174 -16.62 -3.23 10.60
C VAL A 174 -16.94 -2.21 11.69
N ILE A 175 -16.19 -1.11 11.76
CA ILE A 175 -16.42 -0.04 12.74
C ILE A 175 -17.81 0.58 12.50
N GLY A 176 -18.16 0.89 11.25
CA GLY A 176 -19.47 1.43 10.92
C GLY A 176 -20.62 0.50 11.29
N GLY A 177 -20.46 -0.82 11.11
CA GLY A 177 -21.43 -1.83 11.53
C GLY A 177 -21.61 -1.88 13.04
N LEU A 178 -20.51 -1.93 13.80
CA LEU A 178 -20.53 -1.94 15.27
C LEU A 178 -21.14 -0.65 15.83
N LEU A 179 -20.71 0.51 15.31
CA LEU A 179 -21.26 1.80 15.70
C LEU A 179 -22.73 1.93 15.34
N SER A 180 -23.16 1.42 14.19
CA SER A 180 -24.58 1.41 13.80
C SER A 180 -25.43 0.60 14.78
N LEU A 181 -24.93 -0.53 15.28
CA LEU A 181 -25.61 -1.36 16.27
C LEU A 181 -25.79 -0.60 17.60
N VAL A 182 -24.72 0.01 18.10
CA VAL A 182 -24.77 0.80 19.35
C VAL A 182 -25.62 2.06 19.17
N TYR A 183 -25.36 2.82 18.10
CA TYR A 183 -26.03 4.09 17.82
C TYR A 183 -27.53 3.90 17.56
N ASN A 184 -27.97 2.78 16.98
CA ASN A 184 -29.40 2.47 16.82
C ASN A 184 -30.19 2.52 18.13
N SER A 185 -29.60 2.03 19.22
CA SER A 185 -30.22 2.05 20.55
C SER A 185 -30.39 3.48 21.07
N PHE A 186 -29.40 4.35 20.83
CA PHE A 186 -29.43 5.75 21.25
C PHE A 186 -30.24 6.67 20.32
N HIS A 187 -30.27 6.36 19.02
CA HIS A 187 -30.95 7.16 18.01
C HIS A 187 -32.47 7.22 18.22
N ARG A 188 -33.04 6.20 18.89
CA ARG A 188 -34.43 6.23 19.35
C ARG A 188 -34.77 7.48 20.17
N PHE A 189 -33.77 8.08 20.83
CA PHE A 189 -33.94 9.28 21.66
C PHE A 189 -33.61 10.60 20.93
N VAL A 190 -33.12 10.56 19.68
CA VAL A 190 -32.68 11.76 18.91
C VAL A 190 -33.26 11.72 17.48
N SER A 191 -34.52 12.14 17.33
CA SER A 191 -35.28 12.06 16.06
C SER A 191 -34.82 13.00 14.93
N TYR A 192 -34.04 14.05 15.21
CA TYR A 192 -33.79 15.11 14.22
C TYR A 192 -32.45 15.00 13.46
N ARG A 193 -31.60 14.00 13.75
CA ARG A 193 -30.27 13.85 13.11
C ARG A 193 -30.26 12.74 12.07
N ASN A 194 -29.49 12.93 11.00
CA ASN A 194 -29.25 11.87 10.02
C ASN A 194 -28.27 10.83 10.59
N LYS A 195 -28.80 9.66 10.97
CA LYS A 195 -28.04 8.53 11.49
C LYS A 195 -26.79 8.20 10.66
N TYR A 196 -26.90 8.18 9.34
CA TYR A 196 -25.79 7.78 8.46
C TYR A 196 -24.66 8.81 8.45
N PHE A 197 -25.00 10.08 8.61
CA PHE A 197 -24.01 11.16 8.70
C PHE A 197 -23.20 11.05 9.99
N ASP A 198 -23.88 10.87 11.12
CA ASP A 198 -23.23 10.77 12.44
C ASP A 198 -22.31 9.55 12.51
N ILE A 199 -22.77 8.40 12.01
CA ILE A 199 -21.94 7.18 11.94
C ILE A 199 -20.76 7.40 11.00
N GLY A 200 -20.97 7.99 9.82
CA GLY A 200 -19.89 8.26 8.88
C GLY A 200 -18.82 9.16 9.48
N LEU A 201 -19.22 10.23 10.17
CA LEU A 201 -18.30 11.12 10.88
C LEU A 201 -17.54 10.39 11.99
N LEU A 202 -18.23 9.57 12.79
CA LEU A 202 -17.60 8.81 13.88
C LEU A 202 -16.60 7.79 13.33
N VAL A 203 -16.96 7.07 12.25
CA VAL A 203 -16.03 6.18 11.54
C VAL A 203 -14.80 6.95 11.09
N LEU A 204 -14.95 8.13 10.50
CA LEU A 204 -13.82 8.96 10.08
C LEU A 204 -12.94 9.39 11.24
N VAL A 205 -13.52 9.74 12.38
CA VAL A 205 -12.76 10.03 13.62
C VAL A 205 -11.99 8.79 14.10
N CYS A 206 -12.60 7.62 14.12
CA CYS A 206 -11.93 6.37 14.48
C CYS A 206 -10.79 6.03 13.50
N LEU A 207 -11.02 6.18 12.20
CA LEU A 207 -10.01 5.95 11.16
C LEU A 207 -8.86 6.97 11.26
N PHE A 208 -9.14 8.21 11.68
CA PHE A 208 -8.10 9.20 11.97
C PHE A 208 -7.28 8.80 13.19
N GLY A 209 -7.92 8.28 14.25
CA GLY A 209 -7.20 7.70 15.39
C GLY A 209 -6.27 6.55 14.97
N TYR A 210 -6.72 5.67 14.08
CA TYR A 210 -5.88 4.61 13.53
C TYR A 210 -4.76 5.15 12.63
N LEU A 211 -5.00 6.20 11.83
CA LEU A 211 -3.97 6.87 11.05
C LEU A 211 -2.84 7.43 11.92
N ILE A 212 -3.17 7.97 13.12
CA ILE A 212 -2.18 8.41 14.10
C ILE A 212 -1.34 7.21 14.56
N VAL A 213 -1.98 6.08 14.90
CA VAL A 213 -1.28 4.84 15.28
C VAL A 213 -0.37 4.33 14.15
N LEU A 214 -0.68 4.60 12.89
CA LEU A 214 0.17 4.23 11.75
C LEU A 214 1.32 5.24 11.47
N ASP A 215 1.52 6.27 12.31
CA ASP A 215 2.49 7.35 12.05
C ASP A 215 2.34 7.96 10.65
N PHE A 216 1.09 8.26 10.28
CA PHE A 216 0.76 8.86 8.98
C PHE A 216 1.33 8.11 7.78
N SER A 217 1.23 6.77 7.79
CA SER A 217 1.72 5.95 6.68
C SER A 217 1.18 6.46 5.33
N PRO A 218 2.04 6.71 4.32
CA PRO A 218 1.62 7.41 3.11
C PRO A 218 0.49 6.71 2.34
N SER A 219 0.48 5.38 2.36
CA SER A 219 -0.56 4.59 1.70
C SER A 219 -1.94 4.80 2.35
N PHE A 220 -2.02 4.70 3.68
CA PHE A 220 -3.26 4.84 4.43
C PHE A 220 -3.76 6.30 4.46
N LEU A 221 -2.84 7.27 4.60
CA LEU A 221 -3.15 8.70 4.59
C LEU A 221 -3.89 9.11 3.31
N ARG A 222 -3.42 8.65 2.15
CA ARG A 222 -4.08 8.96 0.87
C ARG A 222 -5.49 8.41 0.83
N SER A 223 -5.66 7.14 1.21
CA SER A 223 -6.98 6.51 1.23
C SER A 223 -7.92 7.20 2.22
N PHE A 224 -7.40 7.68 3.35
CA PHE A 224 -8.15 8.47 4.31
C PHE A 224 -8.60 9.81 3.74
N ILE A 225 -7.71 10.54 3.05
CA ILE A 225 -8.06 11.79 2.35
C ILE A 225 -9.12 11.52 1.28
N MET A 226 -8.98 10.44 0.49
CA MET A 226 -9.98 10.04 -0.49
C MET A 226 -11.34 9.73 0.17
N ALA A 227 -11.35 9.06 1.32
CA ALA A 227 -12.55 8.77 2.08
C ALA A 227 -13.20 10.05 2.65
N MET A 228 -12.40 10.99 3.15
CA MET A 228 -12.86 12.30 3.63
C MET A 228 -13.50 13.10 2.49
N CYS A 229 -12.83 13.22 1.34
CA CYS A 229 -13.40 13.85 0.16
C CYS A 229 -14.69 13.16 -0.27
N GLY A 230 -14.72 11.82 -0.30
CA GLY A 230 -15.91 11.04 -0.60
C GLY A 230 -17.08 11.36 0.34
N PHE A 231 -16.82 11.42 1.65
CA PHE A 231 -17.82 11.78 2.66
C PHE A 231 -18.41 13.18 2.44
N PHE A 232 -17.58 14.19 2.20
CA PHE A 232 -18.05 15.56 1.92
C PHE A 232 -18.85 15.67 0.60
N VAL A 233 -18.51 14.85 -0.40
CA VAL A 233 -19.23 14.78 -1.68
C VAL A 233 -20.62 14.17 -1.48
N VAL A 234 -20.72 13.08 -0.72
CA VAL A 234 -22.03 12.49 -0.36
C VAL A 234 -22.87 13.50 0.40
N TYR A 235 -22.27 14.21 1.36
CA TYR A 235 -22.96 15.24 2.13
C TYR A 235 -23.49 16.38 1.25
N SER A 236 -22.71 16.80 0.26
CA SER A 236 -23.11 17.83 -0.71
C SER A 236 -24.15 17.36 -1.73
N GLY A 237 -24.60 16.10 -1.67
CA GLY A 237 -25.56 15.52 -2.63
C GLY A 237 -24.99 15.28 -4.03
N ILE A 238 -23.67 15.33 -4.19
CA ILE A 238 -23.00 15.12 -5.48
C ILE A 238 -22.87 13.62 -5.74
N ARG A 239 -23.03 13.20 -7.00
CA ARG A 239 -22.83 11.80 -7.40
C ARG A 239 -21.39 11.35 -7.14
N LEU A 240 -21.22 10.40 -6.22
CA LEU A 240 -19.92 9.88 -5.78
C LEU A 240 -19.16 9.15 -6.91
N ILE A 241 -19.87 8.41 -7.75
CA ILE A 241 -19.26 7.62 -8.84
C ILE A 241 -19.16 8.49 -10.09
N SER A 242 -18.10 9.30 -10.15
CA SER A 242 -17.80 10.17 -11.29
C SER A 242 -16.31 10.20 -11.57
N PHE A 243 -15.91 9.96 -12.83
CA PHE A 243 -14.52 10.09 -13.25
C PHE A 243 -13.99 11.52 -13.07
N LYS A 244 -14.86 12.53 -13.16
CA LYS A 244 -14.48 13.92 -12.85
C LYS A 244 -14.09 14.07 -11.38
N LEU A 245 -14.83 13.41 -10.48
CA LEU A 245 -14.52 13.43 -9.06
C LEU A 245 -13.19 12.74 -8.77
N LEU A 246 -12.95 11.57 -9.37
CA LEU A 246 -11.67 10.87 -9.24
C LEU A 246 -10.49 11.77 -9.64
N PHE A 247 -10.61 12.48 -10.76
CA PHE A 247 -9.59 13.42 -11.20
C PHE A 247 -9.36 14.55 -10.19
N VAL A 248 -10.42 15.16 -9.67
CA VAL A 248 -10.32 16.22 -8.63
C VAL A 248 -9.62 15.68 -7.38
N VAL A 249 -9.99 14.48 -6.92
CA VAL A 249 -9.37 13.85 -5.74
C VAL A 249 -7.89 13.59 -5.97
N VAL A 250 -7.50 13.10 -7.16
CA VAL A 250 -6.08 12.94 -7.54
C VAL A 250 -5.36 14.28 -7.50
N CYS A 251 -5.94 15.35 -8.05
CA CYS A 251 -5.35 16.69 -7.99
C CYS A 251 -5.19 17.22 -6.56
N VAL A 252 -6.16 16.97 -5.68
CA VAL A 252 -6.08 17.34 -4.26
C VAL A 252 -4.96 16.58 -3.56
N CYS A 253 -4.87 15.26 -3.76
CA CYS A 253 -3.80 14.44 -3.18
C CYS A 253 -2.41 14.90 -3.65
N LEU A 254 -2.24 15.17 -4.94
CA LEU A 254 -0.98 15.67 -5.48
C LEU A 254 -0.64 17.07 -4.94
N ALA A 255 -1.65 17.94 -4.80
CA ALA A 255 -1.47 19.28 -4.25
C ALA A 255 -0.98 19.27 -2.79
N LEU A 256 -1.53 18.37 -1.97
CA LEU A 256 -1.13 18.24 -0.56
C LEU A 256 0.23 17.55 -0.40
N PHE A 257 0.57 16.60 -1.27
CA PHE A 257 1.82 15.83 -1.16
C PHE A 257 2.49 15.66 -2.53
N PRO A 258 3.35 16.60 -2.94
CA PRO A 258 4.02 16.57 -4.25
C PRO A 258 4.86 15.31 -4.50
N ARG A 259 5.42 14.71 -3.43
CA ARG A 259 6.18 13.45 -3.47
C ARG A 259 5.39 12.28 -4.09
N LEU A 260 4.06 12.34 -4.05
CA LEU A 260 3.19 11.28 -4.59
C LEU A 260 3.29 11.08 -6.09
N ILE A 261 3.76 12.08 -6.85
CA ILE A 261 4.00 11.96 -8.30
C ILE A 261 4.95 10.80 -8.61
N PHE A 262 5.92 10.56 -7.74
CA PHE A 262 6.91 9.50 -7.92
C PHE A 262 6.56 8.20 -7.18
N SER A 263 5.43 8.15 -6.49
CA SER A 263 5.00 6.98 -5.74
C SER A 263 4.30 5.97 -6.66
N ILE A 264 4.93 4.82 -6.88
CA ILE A 264 4.34 3.70 -7.65
C ILE A 264 3.01 3.26 -7.02
N GLY A 265 2.97 3.18 -5.69
CA GLY A 265 1.74 2.83 -4.96
C GLY A 265 0.62 3.87 -5.11
N PHE A 266 0.91 5.10 -5.54
CA PHE A 266 -0.14 6.08 -5.87
C PHE A 266 -0.79 5.74 -7.20
N ALA A 267 0.04 5.53 -8.23
CA ALA A 267 -0.43 5.16 -9.56
C ALA A 267 -1.29 3.90 -9.52
N LEU A 268 -0.82 2.84 -8.85
CA LEU A 268 -1.58 1.58 -8.71
C LEU A 268 -2.89 1.76 -7.95
N SER A 269 -2.93 2.61 -6.91
CA SER A 269 -4.16 2.89 -6.16
C SER A 269 -5.18 3.64 -7.02
N VAL A 270 -4.75 4.64 -7.80
CA VAL A 270 -5.63 5.40 -8.69
C VAL A 270 -6.17 4.50 -9.81
N SER A 271 -5.33 3.65 -10.40
CA SER A 271 -5.76 2.65 -11.38
C SER A 271 -6.78 1.67 -10.81
N GLY A 272 -6.59 1.19 -9.57
CA GLY A 272 -7.56 0.32 -8.90
C GLY A 272 -8.93 0.98 -8.75
N VAL A 273 -8.98 2.22 -8.22
CA VAL A 273 -10.25 2.97 -8.09
C VAL A 273 -10.86 3.27 -9.46
N PHE A 274 -10.04 3.54 -10.47
CA PHE A 274 -10.49 3.74 -11.84
C PHE A 274 -11.21 2.49 -12.41
N PHE A 275 -10.65 1.29 -12.22
CA PHE A 275 -11.30 0.05 -12.65
C PHE A 275 -12.57 -0.26 -11.85
N ILE A 276 -12.61 0.06 -10.56
CA ILE A 276 -13.84 -0.01 -9.76
C ILE A 276 -14.93 0.89 -10.37
N TYR A 277 -14.58 2.11 -10.77
CA TYR A 277 -15.53 3.04 -11.39
C TYR A 277 -16.00 2.56 -12.78
N LEU A 278 -15.12 1.96 -13.57
CA LEU A 278 -15.49 1.33 -14.85
C LEU A 278 -16.45 0.15 -14.64
N PHE A 279 -16.14 -0.72 -13.69
CA PHE A 279 -16.98 -1.88 -13.35
C PHE A 279 -18.40 -1.45 -12.98
N VAL A 280 -18.53 -0.50 -12.03
CA VAL A 280 -19.85 -0.04 -11.56
C VAL A 280 -20.61 0.73 -12.65
N ARG A 281 -19.92 1.39 -13.57
CA ARG A 281 -20.55 2.14 -14.67
C ARG A 281 -21.20 1.25 -15.72
N HIS A 282 -20.55 0.16 -16.11
CA HIS A 282 -21.02 -0.66 -17.24
C HIS A 282 -21.84 -1.85 -16.82
N ILE A 283 -21.59 -2.38 -15.62
CA ILE A 283 -22.28 -3.54 -15.13
C ILE A 283 -23.40 -3.11 -14.18
N HIS A 284 -24.64 -3.24 -14.67
CA HIS A 284 -25.85 -3.08 -13.87
C HIS A 284 -26.39 -4.46 -13.50
N TRP A 285 -26.52 -4.71 -12.20
CA TRP A 285 -26.90 -6.02 -11.70
C TRP A 285 -28.40 -6.07 -11.39
N VAL A 286 -29.14 -6.90 -12.13
CA VAL A 286 -30.54 -7.24 -11.86
C VAL A 286 -30.58 -8.73 -11.55
N GLY A 287 -30.68 -9.10 -10.28
CA GLY A 287 -30.66 -10.50 -9.85
C GLY A 287 -31.09 -10.69 -8.39
N GLY A 288 -31.42 -11.93 -8.04
CA GLY A 288 -31.76 -12.36 -6.68
C GLY A 288 -30.58 -12.30 -5.70
N LEU A 289 -30.84 -12.64 -4.43
CA LEU A 289 -29.88 -12.52 -3.33
C LEU A 289 -28.55 -13.26 -3.59
N TRP A 290 -28.61 -14.48 -4.14
CA TRP A 290 -27.43 -15.30 -4.47
C TRP A 290 -26.49 -14.63 -5.48
N HIS A 291 -27.04 -13.99 -6.50
CA HIS A 291 -26.25 -13.25 -7.47
C HIS A 291 -25.49 -12.09 -6.81
N LYS A 292 -26.13 -11.36 -5.88
CA LYS A 292 -25.52 -10.23 -5.18
C LYS A 292 -24.41 -10.64 -4.22
N ILE A 293 -24.55 -11.78 -3.54
CA ILE A 293 -23.60 -12.23 -2.51
C ILE A 293 -22.41 -13.01 -3.12
N VAL A 294 -22.64 -13.80 -4.17
CA VAL A 294 -21.61 -14.71 -4.71
C VAL A 294 -21.11 -14.23 -6.08
N SER A 295 -22.01 -14.07 -7.06
CA SER A 295 -21.59 -13.75 -8.42
C SER A 295 -20.94 -12.37 -8.52
N VAL A 296 -21.53 -11.34 -7.88
CA VAL A 296 -21.00 -9.97 -7.96
C VAL A 296 -19.59 -9.86 -7.37
N PRO A 297 -19.30 -10.31 -6.13
CA PRO A 297 -17.96 -10.16 -5.57
C PRO A 297 -16.91 -10.98 -6.33
N ILE A 298 -17.26 -12.17 -6.82
CA ILE A 298 -16.33 -12.98 -7.63
C ILE A 298 -16.05 -12.29 -8.96
N SER A 299 -17.07 -11.87 -9.71
CA SER A 299 -16.86 -11.15 -10.97
C SER A 299 -16.10 -9.83 -10.76
N PHE A 300 -16.40 -9.10 -9.70
CA PHE A 300 -15.68 -7.88 -9.33
C PHE A 300 -14.19 -8.11 -9.11
N ASN A 301 -13.83 -9.09 -8.26
CA ASN A 301 -12.43 -9.38 -7.97
C ASN A 301 -11.70 -9.94 -9.19
N THR A 302 -12.35 -10.84 -9.95
CA THR A 302 -11.75 -11.42 -11.17
C THR A 302 -11.47 -10.35 -12.23
N LEU A 303 -12.43 -9.47 -12.53
CA LEU A 303 -12.25 -8.45 -13.57
C LEU A 303 -11.20 -7.42 -13.15
N ILE A 304 -11.22 -6.95 -11.90
CA ILE A 304 -10.21 -6.00 -11.41
C ILE A 304 -8.82 -6.64 -11.38
N PHE A 305 -8.72 -7.91 -10.95
CA PHE A 305 -7.47 -8.65 -10.99
C PHE A 305 -6.91 -8.68 -12.41
N LEU A 306 -7.73 -9.07 -13.40
CA LEU A 306 -7.33 -9.14 -14.79
C LEU A 306 -6.90 -7.78 -15.35
N ASP A 307 -7.68 -6.73 -15.08
CA ASP A 307 -7.41 -5.39 -15.60
C ASP A 307 -6.18 -4.71 -14.97
N MET A 308 -5.87 -5.05 -13.73
CA MET A 308 -4.68 -4.53 -13.05
C MET A 308 -3.38 -5.22 -13.50
N LEU A 309 -3.44 -6.44 -14.05
CA LEU A 309 -2.25 -7.22 -14.42
C LEU A 309 -1.26 -6.44 -15.31
N PRO A 310 -1.66 -5.79 -16.43
CA PRO A 310 -0.73 -5.05 -17.27
C PRO A 310 -0.02 -3.91 -16.53
N PHE A 311 -0.74 -3.20 -15.65
CA PHE A 311 -0.20 -2.11 -14.84
C PHE A 311 0.76 -2.60 -13.77
N VAL A 312 0.45 -3.73 -13.12
CA VAL A 312 1.34 -4.33 -12.12
C VAL A 312 2.64 -4.81 -12.78
N HIS A 313 2.56 -5.49 -13.92
CA HIS A 313 3.73 -6.03 -14.63
C HIS A 313 4.62 -4.97 -15.29
N TRP A 314 4.15 -3.73 -15.38
CA TRP A 314 5.00 -2.59 -15.76
C TRP A 314 6.03 -2.26 -14.67
N PHE A 315 5.66 -2.42 -13.40
CA PHE A 315 6.51 -2.07 -12.26
C PHE A 315 7.16 -3.30 -11.61
N PHE A 316 6.44 -4.41 -11.53
CA PHE A 316 6.84 -5.64 -10.84
C PHE A 316 6.77 -6.82 -11.82
N PRO A 317 7.92 -7.40 -12.22
CA PRO A 317 7.94 -8.35 -13.34
C PRO A 317 7.49 -9.77 -12.96
N TYR A 318 7.23 -10.06 -11.69
CA TYR A 318 7.03 -11.44 -11.23
C TYR A 318 5.66 -11.97 -11.62
N PHE A 319 5.64 -13.11 -12.33
CA PHE A 319 4.41 -13.81 -12.67
C PHE A 319 4.47 -15.29 -12.30
N THR A 320 3.36 -15.77 -11.73
CA THR A 320 3.07 -17.19 -11.56
C THR A 320 1.61 -17.47 -11.90
N PRO A 321 1.27 -18.68 -12.37
CA PRO A 321 -0.13 -19.10 -12.49
C PRO A 321 -0.88 -19.09 -11.15
N LEU A 322 -0.16 -19.20 -10.01
CA LEU A 322 -0.73 -19.12 -8.66
C LEU A 322 -1.29 -17.73 -8.34
N ASN A 323 -0.98 -16.68 -9.12
CA ASN A 323 -1.57 -15.35 -8.95
C ASN A 323 -3.10 -15.35 -8.99
N VAL A 324 -3.73 -16.36 -9.60
CA VAL A 324 -5.20 -16.54 -9.58
C VAL A 324 -5.73 -16.69 -8.14
N LEU A 325 -4.91 -17.23 -7.22
CA LEU A 325 -5.27 -17.36 -5.81
C LEU A 325 -5.51 -15.99 -5.14
N SER A 326 -5.01 -14.90 -5.70
CA SER A 326 -5.31 -13.55 -5.19
C SER A 326 -6.81 -13.24 -5.14
N ILE A 327 -7.63 -13.85 -6.02
CA ILE A 327 -9.08 -13.66 -6.08
C ILE A 327 -9.79 -14.27 -4.85
N PRO A 328 -9.65 -15.58 -4.54
CA PRO A 328 -10.25 -16.12 -3.33
C PRO A 328 -9.58 -15.55 -2.06
N LEU A 329 -8.27 -15.28 -2.08
CA LEU A 329 -7.59 -14.70 -0.92
C LEU A 329 -8.10 -13.29 -0.61
N SER A 330 -8.38 -12.45 -1.59
CA SER A 330 -8.93 -11.10 -1.34
C SER A 330 -10.31 -11.16 -0.67
N LEU A 331 -11.15 -12.13 -1.04
CA LEU A 331 -12.45 -12.36 -0.42
C LEU A 331 -12.32 -12.86 1.03
N ILE A 332 -11.44 -13.84 1.25
CA ILE A 332 -11.14 -14.36 2.60
C ILE A 332 -10.56 -13.25 3.48
N PHE A 333 -9.72 -12.39 2.91
CA PHE A 333 -9.03 -11.32 3.61
C PHE A 333 -9.99 -10.31 4.28
N VAL A 334 -11.17 -10.09 3.68
CA VAL A 334 -12.23 -9.22 4.26
C VAL A 334 -12.64 -9.68 5.66
N VAL A 335 -12.66 -10.99 5.89
CA VAL A 335 -13.01 -11.59 7.19
C VAL A 335 -11.76 -11.82 8.03
N PHE A 336 -10.69 -12.31 7.41
CA PHE A 336 -9.43 -12.65 8.08
C PHE A 336 -8.82 -11.43 8.79
N PHE A 337 -8.74 -10.26 8.13
CA PHE A 337 -8.07 -9.09 8.69
C PHE A 337 -8.70 -8.60 10.00
N PRO A 338 -10.02 -8.32 10.07
CA PRO A 338 -10.67 -7.94 11.33
C PRO A 338 -10.62 -9.05 12.38
N LEU A 339 -10.79 -10.31 11.98
CA LEU A 339 -10.77 -11.44 12.90
C LEU A 339 -9.41 -11.56 13.59
N MET A 340 -8.31 -11.49 12.82
CA MET A 340 -6.96 -11.55 13.37
C MET A 340 -6.61 -10.34 14.22
N LEU A 341 -7.10 -9.15 13.85
CA LEU A 341 -6.94 -7.95 14.68
C LEU A 341 -7.60 -8.16 16.06
N VAL A 342 -8.83 -8.68 16.08
CA VAL A 342 -9.56 -8.99 17.32
C VAL A 342 -8.89 -10.14 18.09
N ALA A 343 -8.45 -11.19 17.41
CA ALA A 343 -7.76 -12.31 18.03
C ALA A 343 -6.48 -11.85 18.74
N HIS A 344 -5.70 -10.96 18.11
CA HIS A 344 -4.54 -10.36 18.76
C HIS A 344 -4.96 -9.61 20.02
N ILE A 345 -6.01 -8.77 19.98
CA ILE A 345 -6.50 -8.01 21.15
C ILE A 345 -6.78 -8.91 22.36
N PHE A 346 -7.25 -10.14 22.12
CA PHE A 346 -7.51 -11.13 23.17
C PHE A 346 -6.33 -12.06 23.50
N GLY A 347 -5.17 -11.91 22.85
CA GLY A 347 -3.98 -12.73 23.10
C GLY A 347 -3.94 -14.06 22.32
N PHE A 348 -4.80 -14.23 21.32
CA PHE A 348 -4.88 -15.43 20.46
C PHE A 348 -4.22 -15.22 19.08
N GLY A 349 -3.17 -14.40 18.99
CA GLY A 349 -2.47 -14.11 17.73
C GLY A 349 -1.84 -15.33 17.05
N TRP A 350 -1.40 -16.33 17.84
CA TRP A 350 -0.72 -17.54 17.38
C TRP A 350 -1.57 -18.50 16.54
N VAL A 351 -2.90 -18.31 16.45
CA VAL A 351 -3.84 -19.28 15.85
C VAL A 351 -3.51 -19.64 14.40
N CYS A 352 -2.88 -18.74 13.65
CA CYS A 352 -2.51 -18.97 12.25
C CYS A 352 -1.01 -19.21 12.02
N ASP A 353 -0.20 -19.35 13.08
CA ASP A 353 1.26 -19.46 12.96
C ASP A 353 1.66 -20.70 12.15
N GLU A 354 1.06 -21.86 12.42
CA GLU A 354 1.34 -23.10 11.68
C GLU A 354 1.05 -22.96 10.19
N PHE A 355 -0.03 -22.27 9.83
CA PHE A 355 -0.39 -22.02 8.44
C PHE A 355 0.65 -21.14 7.73
N PHE A 356 1.13 -20.09 8.39
CA PHE A 356 2.14 -19.21 7.83
C PHE A 356 3.51 -19.91 7.71
N LEU A 357 3.89 -20.70 8.71
CA LEU A 357 5.10 -21.55 8.65
C LEU A 357 5.03 -22.54 7.48
N TRP A 358 3.88 -23.17 7.27
CA TRP A 358 3.68 -24.08 6.12
C TRP A 358 3.82 -23.36 4.77
N ILE A 359 3.32 -22.13 4.63
CA ILE A 359 3.49 -21.33 3.41
C ILE A 359 4.96 -20.95 3.19
N LYS A 360 5.64 -20.53 4.26
CA LYS A 360 7.04 -20.08 4.22
C LYS A 360 7.96 -21.13 3.61
N ASP A 361 7.74 -22.40 3.92
CA ASP A 361 8.58 -23.51 3.44
C ASP A 361 8.32 -23.88 1.96
N LYS A 362 7.30 -23.30 1.33
CA LYS A 362 7.04 -23.50 -0.10
C LYS A 362 7.89 -22.56 -0.94
N GLN A 363 8.79 -23.13 -1.72
CA GLN A 363 9.47 -22.40 -2.80
C GLN A 363 8.50 -22.24 -3.97
N ILE A 364 8.21 -20.98 -4.31
CA ILE A 364 7.37 -20.65 -5.46
C ILE A 364 8.30 -20.15 -6.56
N ASN A 365 8.26 -20.80 -7.72
CA ASN A 365 9.00 -20.36 -8.88
C ASN A 365 8.18 -19.33 -9.68
N ALA A 366 8.85 -18.31 -10.20
CA ALA A 366 8.20 -17.25 -10.97
C ALA A 366 9.05 -16.86 -12.18
N ILE A 367 8.36 -16.54 -13.28
CA ILE A 367 9.02 -15.89 -14.42
C ILE A 367 9.10 -14.38 -14.18
N THR A 368 10.04 -13.74 -14.84
CA THR A 368 10.15 -12.28 -14.90
C THR A 368 9.71 -11.77 -16.27
N PHE A 369 8.61 -11.03 -16.31
CA PHE A 369 8.08 -10.41 -17.53
C PHE A 369 7.68 -8.96 -17.26
N TYR A 370 8.29 -8.03 -17.99
CA TYR A 370 7.89 -6.62 -17.98
C TYR A 370 6.91 -6.34 -19.12
N THR A 371 5.80 -5.67 -18.80
CA THR A 371 4.87 -5.19 -19.84
C THR A 371 5.60 -4.23 -20.77
N PRO A 372 5.56 -4.40 -22.10
CA PRO A 372 6.24 -3.50 -23.02
C PRO A 372 5.48 -2.16 -23.17
N LEU A 373 6.22 -1.09 -23.46
CA LEU A 373 5.68 0.29 -23.46
C LEU A 373 4.54 0.48 -24.46
N TRP A 374 4.65 -0.11 -25.64
CA TRP A 374 3.62 -0.01 -26.67
C TRP A 374 2.29 -0.62 -26.19
N PHE A 375 2.34 -1.74 -25.47
CA PHE A 375 1.16 -2.43 -24.97
C PHE A 375 0.48 -1.62 -23.87
N ILE A 376 1.24 -1.08 -22.92
CA ILE A 376 0.65 -0.28 -21.84
C ILE A 376 0.08 1.05 -22.32
N CYS A 377 0.71 1.69 -23.31
CA CYS A 377 0.16 2.89 -23.95
C CYS A 377 -1.15 2.59 -24.67
N GLY A 378 -1.19 1.50 -25.46
CA GLY A 378 -2.43 1.06 -26.13
C GLY A 378 -3.53 0.70 -25.13
N TYR A 379 -3.18 -0.03 -24.08
CA TYR A 379 -4.08 -0.41 -23.00
C TYR A 379 -4.62 0.82 -22.24
N GLY A 380 -3.77 1.84 -22.00
CA GLY A 380 -4.17 3.10 -21.39
C GLY A 380 -5.15 3.90 -22.24
N ILE A 381 -4.97 3.95 -23.56
CA ILE A 381 -5.94 4.57 -24.48
C ILE A 381 -7.27 3.82 -24.43
N LEU A 382 -7.22 2.48 -24.43
CA LEU A 382 -8.41 1.64 -24.33
C LEU A 382 -9.15 1.85 -23.00
N CYS A 383 -8.44 2.03 -21.89
CA CYS A 383 -9.00 2.38 -20.58
C CYS A 383 -9.80 3.70 -20.65
N ILE A 384 -9.21 4.75 -21.24
CA ILE A 384 -9.89 6.05 -21.38
C ILE A 384 -11.12 5.93 -22.29
N TRP A 385 -11.01 5.15 -23.37
CA TRP A 385 -12.12 4.92 -24.29
C TRP A 385 -13.26 4.11 -23.64
N ALA A 386 -12.90 3.15 -22.76
CA ALA A 386 -13.85 2.36 -21.99
C ALA A 386 -14.74 3.23 -21.08
N ILE A 387 -14.35 4.46 -20.73
CA ILE A 387 -15.23 5.40 -20.00
C ILE A 387 -16.52 5.68 -20.79
N TYR A 388 -16.42 5.78 -22.11
CA TYR A 388 -17.52 6.24 -22.97
C TYR A 388 -18.25 5.11 -23.68
N SER A 389 -17.58 3.98 -23.94
CA SER A 389 -18.13 2.89 -24.78
C SER A 389 -18.14 1.55 -24.07
N LYS A 390 -19.30 0.87 -24.07
CA LYS A 390 -19.43 -0.53 -23.61
C LYS A 390 -18.60 -1.50 -24.45
N ARG A 391 -18.45 -1.25 -25.76
CA ARG A 391 -17.63 -2.09 -26.64
C ARG A 391 -16.15 -2.02 -26.26
N ALA A 392 -15.66 -0.81 -25.94
CA ALA A 392 -14.30 -0.61 -25.46
C ALA A 392 -14.06 -1.26 -24.10
N TYR A 393 -15.07 -1.25 -23.21
CA TYR A 393 -15.01 -1.98 -21.94
C TYR A 393 -14.87 -3.50 -22.13
N TYR A 394 -15.65 -4.12 -23.03
CA TYR A 394 -15.47 -5.54 -23.32
C TYR A 394 -14.14 -5.85 -24.01
N ALA A 395 -13.69 -4.97 -24.93
CA ALA A 395 -12.38 -5.11 -25.57
C ALA A 395 -11.23 -5.04 -24.56
N LEU A 396 -11.34 -4.17 -23.54
CA LEU A 396 -10.40 -4.07 -22.43
C LEU A 396 -10.27 -5.41 -21.71
N HIS A 397 -11.38 -6.00 -21.29
CA HIS A 397 -11.39 -7.31 -20.62
C HIS A 397 -10.84 -8.42 -21.49
N CYS A 398 -11.21 -8.48 -22.76
CA CYS A 398 -10.67 -9.46 -23.70
C CYS A 398 -9.14 -9.33 -23.82
N MET A 399 -8.62 -8.10 -23.87
CA MET A 399 -7.18 -7.83 -23.91
C MET A 399 -6.49 -8.21 -22.60
N SER A 400 -7.11 -7.95 -21.44
CA SER A 400 -6.63 -8.36 -20.11
C SER A 400 -6.53 -9.89 -19.99
N VAL A 401 -7.56 -10.61 -20.44
CA VAL A 401 -7.59 -12.08 -20.47
C VAL A 401 -6.53 -12.63 -21.42
N ALA A 402 -6.41 -12.06 -22.62
CA ALA A 402 -5.38 -12.48 -23.58
C ALA A 402 -3.97 -12.28 -23.02
N PHE A 403 -3.72 -11.18 -22.31
CA PHE A 403 -2.45 -10.92 -21.63
C PHE A 403 -2.18 -11.95 -20.53
N PHE A 404 -3.18 -12.28 -19.71
CA PHE A 404 -3.05 -13.30 -18.67
C PHE A 404 -2.74 -14.70 -19.25
N VAL A 405 -3.46 -15.11 -20.30
CA VAL A 405 -3.21 -16.38 -21.00
C VAL A 405 -1.80 -16.40 -21.61
N TYR A 406 -1.36 -15.29 -22.21
CA TYR A 406 -0.01 -15.16 -22.74
C TYR A 406 1.06 -15.37 -21.65
N LEU A 407 0.87 -14.79 -20.46
CA LEU A 407 1.79 -14.98 -19.33
C LEU A 407 1.83 -16.43 -18.85
N ILE A 408 0.68 -17.12 -18.81
CA ILE A 408 0.62 -18.56 -18.49
C ILE A 408 1.42 -19.37 -19.51
N VAL A 409 1.24 -19.10 -20.81
CA VAL A 409 1.98 -19.80 -21.87
C VAL A 409 3.48 -19.55 -21.74
N GLN A 410 3.89 -18.32 -21.43
CA GLN A 410 5.31 -18.01 -21.20
C GLN A 410 5.87 -18.72 -19.97
N PHE A 411 5.09 -18.85 -18.90
CA PHE A 411 5.50 -19.59 -17.71
C PHE A 411 5.80 -21.05 -18.05
N TYR A 412 4.87 -21.76 -18.70
CA TYR A 412 5.10 -23.16 -19.06
C TYR A 412 6.20 -23.35 -20.11
N LYS A 413 6.38 -22.39 -21.03
CA LYS A 413 7.50 -22.41 -21.99
C LYS A 413 8.87 -22.27 -21.33
N SER A 414 8.96 -21.64 -20.16
CA SER A 414 10.22 -21.51 -19.43
C SER A 414 10.71 -22.82 -18.80
N GLY A 415 9.88 -23.88 -18.80
CA GLY A 415 10.21 -25.17 -18.19
C GLY A 415 10.14 -25.19 -16.66
N LEU A 416 9.68 -24.10 -16.02
CA LEU A 416 9.51 -24.01 -14.58
C LEU A 416 8.29 -24.81 -14.10
N SER A 417 8.45 -25.56 -13.02
CA SER A 417 7.35 -26.09 -12.20
C SER A 417 6.80 -25.01 -11.27
N LEU A 418 5.55 -25.18 -10.80
CA LEU A 418 4.92 -24.26 -9.83
C LEU A 418 5.65 -24.22 -8.48
N TRP A 419 6.27 -25.35 -8.12
CA TRP A 419 7.02 -25.59 -6.89
C TRP A 419 8.48 -25.85 -7.20
#